data_AF-A0A2S9FT40-F1
#
_entry.id   AF-A0A2S9FT40-F1
#
_cell.length_a   1.000
_cell.length_b   1.000
_cell.length_c   1.000
_cell.angle_alpha   90.00
_cell.angle_beta   90.00
_cell.angle_gamma   90.00
#
_symmetry.space_group_name_H-M   'P 1'
#
loop_
_entity.id
_entity.type
_entity.pdbx_description
1 polymer ?
#
loop_
_entity_poly.entity_id
_entity_poly.type
_entity_poly.pdbx_seq_one_letter_code
_entity_poly.pdbx_strand_id
1 'polypeptide(L)'
;DREKLLAAIVDADALLVRSATTVDAEVLAAAPKLKIVARAGVGLDNVDVDAATARGVLVVNAPTSNIHSAAEHALALLLSTARQIPAADAT
;
A
#
# COMPACT_ATOMS: atom_id res chain seq x y z
N ASP A 1 2.11 0.45 15.01
CA ASP A 1 2.49 -0.16 16.29
C ASP A 1 2.27 -1.66 16.15
N ARG A 2 3.37 -2.43 16.11
CA ARG A 2 3.33 -3.84 15.66
C ARG A 2 2.70 -4.77 16.68
N GLU A 3 2.95 -4.54 17.97
CA GLU A 3 2.32 -5.31 19.04
C GLU A 3 0.80 -5.18 19.01
N LYS A 4 0.30 -3.95 18.83
CA LYS A 4 -1.14 -3.70 18.69
C LYS A 4 -1.75 -4.37 17.46
N LEU A 5 -1.02 -4.41 16.34
CA LEU A 5 -1.46 -5.11 15.14
C LEU A 5 -1.58 -6.61 15.39
N LEU A 6 -0.54 -7.23 15.97
CA LEU A 6 -0.53 -8.66 16.26
C LEU A 6 -1.66 -9.05 17.24
N ALA A 7 -1.95 -8.19 18.22
CA ALA A 7 -3.07 -8.40 19.13
C ALA A 7 -4.44 -8.27 18.43
N ALA A 8 -4.61 -7.29 17.55
CA ALA A 8 -5.88 -7.00 16.90
C ALA A 8 -6.24 -7.95 15.75
N ILE A 9 -5.24 -8.57 15.10
CA ILE A 9 -5.45 -9.35 13.88
C ILE A 9 -5.96 -10.78 14.14
N VAL A 10 -5.85 -11.28 15.37
CA VAL A 10 -6.20 -12.67 15.75
C VAL A 10 -7.62 -13.04 15.33
N ASP A 11 -8.56 -12.11 15.50
CA ASP A 11 -9.99 -12.32 15.23
C ASP A 11 -10.47 -11.66 13.93
N ALA A 12 -9.57 -11.10 13.12
CA ALA A 12 -9.94 -10.36 11.92
C ALA A 12 -10.16 -11.28 10.71
N ASP A 13 -11.28 -11.10 10.00
CA ASP A 13 -11.52 -11.72 8.69
C ASP A 13 -10.78 -10.99 7.55
N ALA A 14 -10.49 -9.69 7.73
CA ALA A 14 -9.90 -8.83 6.71
C ALA A 14 -8.92 -7.83 7.32
N LEU A 15 -7.83 -7.54 6.59
CA LEU A 15 -6.85 -6.54 6.94
C LEU A 15 -6.72 -5.50 5.82
N LEU A 16 -6.89 -4.21 6.14
CA LEU A 16 -6.65 -3.10 5.22
C LEU A 16 -5.39 -2.35 5.62
N VAL A 17 -4.43 -2.23 4.69
CA VAL A 17 -3.15 -1.55 4.93
C VAL A 17 -2.83 -0.49 3.88
N ARG A 18 -1.98 0.46 4.27
CA ARG A 18 -1.28 1.41 3.39
C ARG A 18 0.21 1.12 3.41
N SER A 19 1.04 2.07 3.01
CA SER A 19 2.50 1.89 2.81
C SER A 19 3.31 1.63 4.08
N ALA A 20 2.83 2.05 5.25
CA ALA A 20 3.62 2.00 6.49
C ALA A 20 3.59 0.65 7.22
N THR A 21 2.58 -0.18 6.95
CA THR A 21 2.40 -1.47 7.65
C THR A 21 2.96 -2.59 6.79
N THR A 22 3.93 -3.33 7.30
CA THR A 22 4.42 -4.56 6.66
C THR A 22 3.58 -5.74 7.11
N VAL A 23 3.04 -6.49 6.16
CA VAL A 23 2.31 -7.73 6.36
C VAL A 23 3.23 -8.88 5.97
N ASP A 24 3.98 -9.37 6.95
CA ASP A 24 4.94 -10.45 6.80
C ASP A 24 4.35 -11.79 7.30
N ALA A 25 5.15 -12.86 7.19
CA ALA A 25 4.76 -14.20 7.63
C ALA A 25 4.35 -14.26 9.11
N GLU A 26 4.87 -13.39 9.99
CA GLU A 26 4.50 -13.34 11.42
C GLU A 26 3.11 -12.75 11.61
N VAL A 27 2.81 -11.62 10.94
CA VAL A 27 1.46 -11.04 10.95
C VAL A 27 0.43 -12.02 10.41
N LEU A 28 0.78 -12.73 9.33
CA LEU A 28 -0.08 -13.77 8.76
C LEU A 28 -0.22 -14.97 9.72
N ALA A 29 0.83 -15.34 10.47
CA ALA A 29 0.81 -16.38 11.49
C ALA A 29 -0.12 -16.09 12.66
N ALA A 30 -0.16 -14.83 13.09
CA ALA A 30 -1.03 -14.38 14.17
C ALA A 30 -2.52 -14.30 13.77
N ALA A 31 -2.87 -14.47 12.49
CA ALA A 31 -4.20 -14.18 11.96
C ALA A 31 -4.92 -15.44 11.42
N PRO A 32 -5.39 -16.36 12.28
CA PRO A 32 -5.95 -17.65 11.87
C PRO A 32 -7.28 -17.56 11.09
N LYS A 33 -8.01 -16.44 11.21
CA LYS A 33 -9.30 -16.22 10.54
C LYS A 33 -9.20 -15.37 9.28
N LEU A 34 -8.00 -14.86 8.97
CA LEU A 34 -7.81 -13.88 7.92
C LEU A 34 -8.11 -14.52 6.56
N LYS A 35 -8.98 -13.86 5.78
CA LYS A 35 -9.37 -14.30 4.43
C LYS A 35 -8.80 -13.39 3.36
N ILE A 36 -8.58 -12.11 3.69
CA ILE A 36 -8.14 -11.12 2.72
C ILE A 36 -7.24 -10.04 3.34
N VAL A 37 -6.20 -9.67 2.60
CA VAL A 37 -5.39 -8.46 2.81
C VAL A 37 -5.64 -7.51 1.64
N ALA A 38 -6.19 -6.34 1.94
CA ALA A 38 -6.36 -5.26 0.98
C ALA A 38 -5.28 -4.21 1.17
N ARG A 39 -4.53 -3.92 0.10
CA ARG A 39 -3.56 -2.83 0.07
C ARG A 39 -4.19 -1.63 -0.62
N ALA A 40 -4.37 -0.53 0.10
CA ALA A 40 -4.80 0.75 -0.43
C ALA A 40 -3.65 1.47 -1.15
N GLY A 41 -3.38 1.03 -2.38
CA GLY A 41 -2.41 1.59 -3.32
C GLY A 41 -1.97 0.56 -4.37
N VAL A 42 -1.07 0.95 -5.28
CA VAL A 42 -0.65 0.13 -6.44
C VAL A 42 0.36 -0.97 -6.06
N GLY A 43 1.52 -0.61 -5.50
CA GLY A 43 2.57 -1.57 -5.13
C GLY A 43 2.18 -2.51 -3.98
N LEU A 44 2.80 -3.68 -3.96
CA LEU A 44 2.60 -4.75 -2.96
C LEU A 44 3.90 -5.06 -2.17
N ASP A 45 4.89 -4.17 -2.23
CA ASP A 45 6.23 -4.38 -1.67
C ASP A 45 6.23 -4.63 -0.14
N ASN A 46 5.16 -4.23 0.53
CA ASN A 46 4.98 -4.36 1.98
C ASN A 46 4.04 -5.52 2.38
N VAL A 47 3.67 -6.40 1.46
CA VAL A 47 2.84 -7.59 1.72
C VAL A 47 3.55 -8.81 1.18
N ASP A 48 3.77 -9.81 2.03
CA ASP A 48 4.30 -11.11 1.62
C ASP A 48 3.19 -11.93 0.93
N VAL A 49 3.10 -11.76 -0.39
CA VAL A 49 2.06 -12.38 -1.24
C VAL A 49 2.20 -13.90 -1.26
N ASP A 50 3.43 -14.43 -1.23
CA ASP A 50 3.67 -15.86 -1.27
C ASP A 50 3.24 -16.52 0.04
N ALA A 51 3.60 -15.93 1.18
CA ALA A 51 3.15 -16.41 2.49
C ALA A 51 1.63 -16.31 2.66
N ALA A 52 1.01 -15.23 2.15
CA ALA A 52 -0.44 -15.08 2.15
C ALA A 52 -1.11 -16.16 1.28
N THR A 53 -0.59 -16.39 0.08
CA THR A 53 -1.09 -17.40 -0.87
C THR A 53 -0.99 -18.81 -0.30
N ALA A 54 0.14 -19.16 0.34
CA ALA A 54 0.35 -20.46 0.97
C ALA A 54 -0.68 -20.75 2.10
N ARG A 55 -1.26 -19.70 2.69
CA ARG A 55 -2.29 -19.77 3.74
C ARG A 55 -3.71 -19.64 3.21
N GLY A 56 -3.91 -19.48 1.90
CA GLY A 56 -5.22 -19.24 1.30
C GLY A 56 -5.80 -17.85 1.58
N VAL A 57 -4.95 -16.88 1.94
CA VAL A 57 -5.35 -15.48 2.16
C VAL A 57 -5.25 -14.72 0.83
N LEU A 58 -6.36 -14.14 0.38
CA LEU A 58 -6.39 -13.34 -0.84
C LEU A 58 -5.66 -12.01 -0.62
N VAL A 59 -4.83 -11.60 -1.57
CA VAL A 59 -4.21 -10.26 -1.58
C VAL A 59 -4.79 -9.44 -2.72
N VAL A 60 -5.30 -8.24 -2.42
CA VAL A 60 -5.83 -7.31 -3.41
C VAL A 60 -5.17 -5.94 -3.28
N ASN A 61 -5.01 -5.24 -4.41
CA ASN A 61 -4.47 -3.89 -4.49
C ASN A 61 -5.37 -2.99 -5.36
N ALA A 62 -4.98 -1.73 -5.53
CA ALA A 62 -5.69 -0.75 -6.36
C ALA A 62 -4.84 -0.32 -7.57
N PRO A 63 -4.65 -1.19 -8.59
CA PRO A 63 -3.58 -1.06 -9.58
C PRO A 63 -3.72 0.16 -10.51
N THR A 64 -4.94 0.64 -10.75
CA THR A 64 -5.22 1.76 -11.66
C THR A 64 -5.56 3.06 -10.95
N SER A 65 -5.53 3.06 -9.61
CA SER A 65 -6.11 4.14 -8.78
C SER A 65 -5.44 5.50 -8.93
N ASN A 66 -4.20 5.57 -9.42
CA ASN A 66 -3.44 6.81 -9.53
C ASN A 66 -3.04 7.18 -10.97
N ILE A 67 -3.55 6.49 -12.00
CA ILE A 67 -3.12 6.70 -13.39
C ILE A 67 -3.32 8.17 -13.82
N HIS A 68 -4.51 8.73 -13.61
CA HIS A 68 -4.81 10.11 -13.98
C HIS A 68 -3.97 11.11 -13.20
N SER A 69 -3.96 11.02 -11.86
CA SER A 69 -3.19 11.94 -11.02
C SER A 69 -1.69 11.88 -11.31
N ALA A 70 -1.14 10.70 -11.60
CA ALA A 70 0.26 10.55 -11.97
C ALA A 70 0.56 11.21 -13.33
N ALA A 71 -0.32 11.04 -14.33
CA ALA A 71 -0.18 11.66 -15.64
C ALA A 71 -0.27 13.20 -15.55
N GLU A 72 -1.27 13.71 -14.82
CA GLU A 72 -1.44 15.14 -14.55
C GLU A 72 -0.21 15.72 -13.84
N HIS A 73 0.29 15.03 -12.81
CA HIS A 73 1.46 15.48 -12.07
C HIS A 73 2.72 15.48 -12.94
N ALA A 74 2.91 14.47 -13.80
CA ALA A 74 4.03 14.42 -14.73
C ALA A 74 4.02 15.59 -15.73
N LEU A 75 2.86 15.89 -16.32
CA LEU A 75 2.71 17.04 -17.22
C LEU A 75 2.92 18.37 -16.50
N ALA A 76 2.40 18.50 -15.28
CA ALA A 76 2.62 19.69 -14.45
C ALA A 76 4.11 19.89 -14.14
N LEU A 77 4.82 18.84 -13.74
CA LEU A 77 6.27 18.89 -13.49
C LEU A 77 7.07 19.22 -14.75
N LEU A 78 6.70 18.67 -15.91
CA LEU A 78 7.34 18.97 -17.20
C LEU A 78 7.24 20.45 -17.53
N LEU A 79 6.03 21.02 -17.46
CA LEU A 79 5.79 22.45 -17.76
C LEU A 79 6.45 23.35 -16.71
N SER A 80 6.35 22.99 -15.43
CA SER A 80 6.99 23.71 -14.32
C SER A 80 8.50 23.79 -14.48
N THR A 81 9.13 22.68 -14.87
CA THR A 81 10.57 22.62 -15.17
C THR A 81 10.93 23.45 -16.39
N ALA A 82 10.17 23.33 -17.49
CA ALA A 82 10.44 24.10 -18.71
C ALA A 82 10.34 25.62 -18.51
N ARG A 83 9.50 26.06 -17.57
CA ARG A 83 9.26 27.48 -17.28
C ARG A 83 9.98 27.99 -16.04
N GLN A 84 10.80 27.16 -15.40
CA GLN A 84 11.54 27.49 -14.17
C GLN A 84 10.62 28.05 -13.07
N ILE A 85 9.38 27.54 -13.00
CA ILE A 85 8.37 28.02 -12.04
C ILE A 85 8.85 27.92 -10.59
N PRO A 86 9.47 26.82 -10.12
CA PRO A 86 9.91 26.72 -8.72
C PRO A 86 10.96 27.77 -8.34
N ALA A 87 11.82 28.16 -9.30
CA ALA A 87 12.83 29.20 -9.07
C ALA A 87 12.20 30.61 -9.02
N ALA A 88 11.18 30.86 -9.83
CA ALA A 88 10.45 32.12 -9.85
C ALA A 88 9.49 32.29 -8.64
N ASP A 89 8.99 31.19 -8.08
CA ASP A 89 8.14 31.18 -6.87
C ASP A 89 8.96 31.39 -5.58
N ALA A 90 10.24 31.05 -5.59
CA ALA A 90 11.13 31.15 -4.43
C ALA A 90 11.56 32.60 -4.09
N THR A 91 11.17 33.59 -4.89
CA THR A 91 11.49 35.03 -4.72
C THR A 91 10.28 35.80 -4.25
#